data_AF-A0A2E9YCD9-F1
#
_entry.id   AF-A0A2E9YCD9-F1
#
_cell.length_a   1.000
_cell.length_b   1.000
_cell.length_c   1.000
_cell.angle_alpha   90.00
_cell.angle_beta   90.00
_cell.angle_gamma   90.00
#
_symmetry.space_group_name_H-M   'P 1'
#
loop_
_entity.id
_entity.type
_entity.pdbx_description
1 polymer ?
#
loop_
_entity_poly.entity_id
_entity_poly.type
_entity_poly.pdbx_seq_one_letter_code
_entity_poly.pdbx_strand_id
1 'polypeptide(L)' 'MSITGIPIPHAPSVLEQYKTLIRHVHAEPVMIRRAMRIAFRSLSPKDSIELRDWLEGRYQL' A
#
# COMPACT_ATOMS: atom_id res chain seq x y z
N MET A 1 7.58 -32.30 -17.45
CA MET A 1 7.86 -31.42 -18.60
C MET A 1 7.45 -30.01 -18.21
N SER A 2 8.44 -29.14 -17.98
CA SER A 2 8.28 -27.78 -17.47
C SER A 2 7.79 -26.85 -18.56
N ILE A 3 6.68 -26.14 -18.31
CA ILE A 3 6.16 -25.11 -19.19
C ILE A 3 7.01 -23.85 -18.98
N THR A 4 7.58 -23.38 -20.07
CA THR A 4 8.47 -22.23 -20.23
C THR A 4 7.91 -20.91 -19.67
N GLY A 5 8.63 -20.32 -18.72
CA GLY A 5 9.24 -19.00 -18.94
C GLY A 5 8.44 -17.72 -18.73
N ILE A 6 7.25 -17.72 -18.11
CA ILE A 6 6.61 -16.47 -17.69
C ILE A 6 6.86 -16.31 -16.19
N PRO A 7 7.68 -15.32 -15.73
CA PRO A 7 7.73 -15.02 -14.31
C PRO A 7 6.33 -14.58 -13.89
N ILE A 8 5.69 -15.39 -13.05
CA ILE A 8 4.44 -15.00 -12.41
C ILE A 8 4.75 -13.68 -11.71
N PRO A 9 4.09 -12.55 -12.07
CA PRO A 9 4.36 -11.29 -11.39
C PRO A 9 4.10 -11.56 -9.92
N HIS A 10 5.14 -11.40 -9.10
CA HIS A 10 5.05 -11.59 -7.66
C HIS A 10 3.79 -10.88 -7.19
N ALA A 11 2.88 -11.60 -6.53
CA ALA A 11 1.66 -11.01 -6.01
C ALA A 11 2.03 -9.71 -5.27
N PRO A 12 1.35 -8.59 -5.52
CA PRO A 12 1.75 -7.30 -4.98
C PRO A 12 1.84 -7.41 -3.47
N SER A 13 2.94 -6.89 -2.90
CA SER A 13 3.11 -6.87 -1.45
C SER A 13 1.93 -6.15 -0.80
N VAL A 14 1.61 -6.53 0.43
CA VAL A 14 0.52 -5.90 1.19
C VAL A 14 0.70 -4.37 1.25
N LEU A 15 1.94 -3.89 1.31
CA LEU A 15 2.28 -2.49 1.24
C LEU A 15 1.85 -1.82 -0.08
N GLU A 16 2.17 -2.43 -1.23
CA GLU A 16 1.79 -1.90 -2.54
C GLU A 16 0.26 -1.89 -2.74
N GLN A 17 -0.44 -2.87 -2.16
CA GLN A 17 -1.91 -2.89 -2.14
C GLN A 17 -2.47 -1.69 -1.38
N TYR A 18 -1.93 -1.37 -0.20
CA TYR A 18 -2.37 -0.20 0.57
C TYR A 18 -1.99 1.12 -0.11
N LYS A 19 -0.80 1.25 -0.70
CA LYS A 19 -0.42 2.43 -1.50
C LYS A 19 -1.43 2.65 -2.65
N THR A 20 -1.84 1.57 -3.32
CA THR A 20 -2.83 1.62 -4.41
C THR A 20 -4.21 2.04 -3.90
N LEU A 21 -4.68 1.45 -2.80
CA LEU A 21 -5.95 1.83 -2.17
C LEU A 21 -5.95 3.31 -1.80
N ILE A 22 -4.90 3.79 -1.14
CA ILE A 22 -4.78 5.19 -0.72
C ILE A 22 -4.78 6.12 -1.92
N ARG A 23 -4.05 5.80 -3.00
CA ARG A 23 -4.12 6.58 -4.25
C ARG A 23 -5.54 6.67 -4.81
N HIS A 24 -6.36 5.65 -4.64
CA HIS A 24 -7.73 5.68 -5.12
C HIS A 24 -8.63 6.56 -4.24
N VAL A 25 -8.45 6.51 -2.91
CA VAL A 25 -9.32 7.20 -1.95
C VAL A 25 -8.80 8.55 -1.47
N HIS A 26 -7.67 9.04 -2.00
CA HIS A 26 -6.98 10.24 -1.49
C HIS A 26 -7.78 11.55 -1.60
N ALA A 27 -8.81 11.60 -2.44
CA ALA A 27 -9.68 12.76 -2.54
C ALA A 27 -10.68 12.87 -1.37
N GLU A 28 -10.86 11.80 -0.59
CA GLU A 28 -11.83 11.72 0.50
C GLU A 28 -11.11 11.59 1.86
N PRO A 29 -11.04 12.66 2.67
CA PRO A 29 -10.28 12.66 3.92
C PRO A 29 -10.68 11.58 4.92
N VAL A 30 -11.98 11.25 4.97
CA VAL A 30 -12.51 10.19 5.84
C VAL A 30 -12.01 8.81 5.37
N MET A 31 -11.98 8.59 4.06
CA MET A 31 -11.56 7.33 3.47
C MET A 31 -10.04 7.13 3.60
N ILE A 32 -9.23 8.20 3.46
CA ILE A 32 -7.79 8.14 3.75
C ILE A 32 -7.54 7.71 5.19
N ARG A 33 -8.17 8.37 6.17
CA ARG A 33 -8.02 8.01 7.59
C ARG A 33 -8.40 6.55 7.85
N ARG A 34 -9.48 6.08 7.20
CA ARG A 34 -9.91 4.69 7.30
C ARG A 34 -8.88 3.73 6.68
N ALA A 35 -8.39 4.03 5.48
CA ALA A 35 -7.40 3.22 4.77
C ALA A 35 -6.08 3.16 5.56
N MET A 36 -5.59 4.29 6.07
CA MET A 36 -4.41 4.36 6.94
C MET A 36 -4.59 3.48 8.18
N ARG A 37 -5.70 3.62 8.91
CA ARG A 37 -5.96 2.82 10.12
C ARG A 37 -5.98 1.32 9.84
N ILE A 38 -6.52 0.89 8.70
CA ILE A 38 -6.50 -0.51 8.29
C ILE A 38 -5.07 -0.93 7.94
N ALA A 39 -4.36 -0.12 7.14
CA ALA A 39 -2.99 -0.40 6.73
C ALA A 39 -2.04 -0.56 7.93
N PHE A 40 -2.03 0.39 8.86
CA PHE A 40 -1.18 0.36 10.05
C PHE A 40 -1.51 -0.79 11.01
N ARG A 41 -2.72 -1.36 10.94
CA ARG A 41 -3.08 -2.56 11.72
C ARG A 41 -2.56 -3.86 11.10
N SER A 42 -2.41 -3.88 9.78
CA SER A 42 -2.08 -5.09 9.01
C SER A 42 -0.62 -5.14 8.55
N LEU A 43 0.06 -4.01 8.47
CA LEU A 43 1.45 -3.92 8.03
C LEU A 43 2.45 -4.25 9.15
N SER A 44 3.61 -4.75 8.76
CA SER A 44 4.75 -4.85 9.66
C SER A 44 5.21 -3.45 10.10
N PRO A 45 5.95 -3.31 11.21
CA PRO A 45 6.48 -2.01 11.63
C PRO A 45 7.34 -1.33 10.55
N LYS A 46 8.13 -2.13 9.81
CA LYS A 46 8.94 -1.64 8.70
C LYS A 46 8.08 -1.07 7.56
N ASP A 47 7.09 -1.83 7.10
CA ASP A 47 6.22 -1.39 6.00
C ASP A 47 5.32 -0.23 6.41
N SER A 48 4.96 -0.16 7.69
CA SER A 48 4.22 0.96 8.27
C SER A 48 5.02 2.27 8.18
N ILE A 49 6.31 2.22 8.52
CA ILE A 49 7.21 3.38 8.38
C ILE A 49 7.31 3.77 6.90
N GLU A 50 7.53 2.81 6.01
CA GLU A 50 7.62 3.10 4.57
C GLU A 50 6.32 3.70 4.02
N LEU A 51 5.15 3.21 4.44
CA LEU A 51 3.86 3.76 4.04
C LEU A 51 3.69 5.21 4.55
N ARG A 52 4.13 5.48 5.77
CA ARG A 52 4.08 6.82 6.37
C ARG A 52 4.98 7.80 5.62
N ASP A 53 6.23 7.44 5.36
CA ASP A 53 7.17 8.30 4.63
C ASP A 53 6.65 8.59 3.22
N TRP A 54 6.06 7.57 2.57
CA TRP A 54 5.42 7.72 1.27
C TRP A 54 4.19 8.65 1.31
N LEU A 55 3.39 8.59 2.38
CA LEU A 55 2.24 9.48 2.59
C LEU A 55 2.69 10.93 2.79
N GLU A 56 3.63 11.18 3.71
CA GLU A 56 4.16 12.51 4.02
C GLU A 56 4.80 13.18 2.78
N GLY A 57 5.51 12.40 1.95
CA GLY A 57 6.14 12.91 0.73
C GLY A 57 5.17 13.22 -0.41
N ARG A 58 3.91 12.79 -0.34
CA ARG A 58 2.97 12.82 -1.49
C ARG A 58 1.67 13.55 -1.20
N TYR A 59 1.23 13.53 0.04
CA TYR A 59 0.05 14.23 0.50
C TYR A 59 0.52 15.08 1.68
N GLN A 60 0.40 16.40 1.59
CA GLN A 60 0.61 17.31 2.73
C GLN A 60 -0.51 17.07 3.76
N LEU A 61 -0.42 15.96 4.48
CA LEU A 61 -1.33 15.53 5.52
C LEU A 61 -1.04 16.21 6.85
#